data_AF-A0A9P6S7E2-F1
#
_entry.id   AF-A0A9P6S7E2-F1
#
_cell.length_a   1.000
_cell.length_b   1.000
_cell.length_c   1.000
_cell.angle_alpha   90.00
_cell.angle_beta   90.00
_cell.angle_gamma   90.00
#
_symmetry.space_group_name_H-M   'P 1'
#
loop_
_entity.id
_entity.type
_entity.pdbx_description
1 polymer ?
#
loop_
_entity_poly.entity_id
_entity_poly.type
_entity_poly.pdbx_seq_one_letter_code
_entity_poly.pdbx_strand_id
1 'polypeptide(L)'
;MSNFTLDARLDTPNPFLIEFLGPPSAVVHKIAGKLVMTVTKSIQLKQLSVAFVGQATTDPTTLNLTSISWEHFLVSSAIPVGLMSRRKEFRKKIELKRVQVEPSSNALSRFGSSRTDQIDCSIHTYKCVGLQQDRLKVKLYMHAYSSQYRVKEILVGAVQTEWVDIEMSSHDLHKRGKRFV
;
A
#
# COMPACT_ATOMS: atom_id res chain seq x y z
N MET A 1 24.26 28.29 -12.67
CA MET A 1 23.23 28.38 -11.61
C MET A 1 21.84 28.38 -12.23
N SER A 2 20.84 27.82 -11.55
CA SER A 2 19.46 27.75 -12.02
C SER A 2 18.75 29.11 -11.93
N ASN A 3 18.08 29.57 -13.00
CA ASN A 3 17.33 30.84 -13.00
C ASN A 3 16.04 30.81 -12.16
N PHE A 4 15.64 29.62 -11.68
CA PHE A 4 14.51 29.45 -10.77
C PHE A 4 14.62 28.14 -9.98
N THR A 5 13.87 28.02 -8.89
CA THR A 5 13.66 26.78 -8.13
C THR A 5 12.17 26.54 -7.95
N LEU A 6 11.76 25.27 -7.81
CA LEU A 6 10.39 24.87 -7.54
C LEU A 6 10.36 24.06 -6.25
N ASP A 7 9.36 24.34 -5.42
CA ASP A 7 9.08 23.56 -4.22
C ASP A 7 7.56 23.44 -4.06
N ALA A 8 7.05 22.22 -4.08
CA ALA A 8 5.65 21.94 -3.80
C ALA A 8 5.51 21.40 -2.38
N ARG A 9 4.51 21.93 -1.67
CA ARG A 9 4.23 21.62 -0.26
C ARG A 9 2.75 21.34 -0.09
N LEU A 10 2.42 20.34 0.72
CA LEU A 10 1.05 20.09 1.14
C LEU A 10 0.67 21.06 2.27
N ASP A 11 -0.60 21.45 2.31
CA ASP A 11 -1.17 22.30 3.37
C ASP A 11 -1.54 21.42 4.57
N THR A 12 -0.51 20.80 5.16
CA THR A 12 -0.62 19.86 6.29
C THR A 12 0.49 20.14 7.31
N PRO A 13 0.33 19.74 8.59
CA PRO A 13 1.38 19.84 9.59
C PRO A 13 2.67 19.11 9.18
N ASN A 14 2.52 18.01 8.42
CA ASN A 14 3.64 17.29 7.82
C ASN A 14 3.51 17.29 6.29
N PRO A 15 4.28 18.11 5.57
CA PRO A 15 4.10 18.37 4.14
C PRO A 15 4.45 17.19 3.22
N PHE A 16 4.94 16.08 3.78
CA PHE A 16 5.28 14.85 3.05
C PHE A 16 4.44 13.65 3.47
N LEU A 17 3.45 13.84 4.35
CA LEU A 17 2.61 12.77 4.86
C LEU A 17 1.16 13.04 4.49
N ILE A 18 0.52 12.05 3.88
CA ILE A 18 -0.93 12.05 3.72
C ILE A 18 -1.47 10.92 4.58
N GLU A 19 -2.37 11.30 5.49
CA GLU A 19 -3.05 10.39 6.41
C GLU A 19 -4.44 10.03 5.88
N PHE A 20 -4.74 8.73 5.84
CA PHE A 20 -6.06 8.23 5.43
C PHE A 20 -6.76 7.56 6.60
N LEU A 21 -8.03 7.93 6.79
CA LEU A 21 -8.91 7.32 7.79
C LEU A 21 -9.82 6.31 7.10
N GLY A 22 -9.86 5.06 7.60
CA GLY A 22 -10.88 4.08 7.21
C GLY A 22 -10.40 2.73 6.63
N PRO A 23 -11.31 1.94 6.03
CA PRO A 23 -11.01 0.65 5.40
C PRO A 23 -10.03 0.79 4.21
N PRO A 24 -9.50 -0.31 3.64
CA PRO A 24 -8.54 -0.25 2.51
C PRO A 24 -9.08 0.50 1.27
N SER A 25 -10.39 0.66 1.18
CA SER A 25 -11.14 1.42 0.17
C SER A 25 -11.39 2.89 0.54
N ALA A 26 -10.78 3.40 1.61
CA ALA A 26 -11.01 4.77 2.06
C ALA A 26 -10.57 5.80 1.02
N VAL A 27 -11.48 6.75 0.74
CA VAL A 27 -11.30 7.79 -0.27
C VAL A 27 -10.42 8.90 0.29
N VAL A 28 -9.44 9.33 -0.49
CA VAL A 28 -8.67 10.55 -0.19
C VAL A 28 -9.59 11.75 -0.37
N HIS A 29 -10.08 12.34 0.72
CA HIS A 29 -11.14 13.34 0.63
C HIS A 29 -10.68 14.67 0.00
N LYS A 30 -9.41 15.07 0.15
CA LYS A 30 -8.81 16.21 -0.57
C LYS A 30 -7.31 16.30 -0.28
N ILE A 31 -6.47 16.47 -1.31
CA ILE A 31 -5.06 16.88 -1.14
C ILE A 31 -4.99 18.36 -1.50
N ALA A 32 -4.63 19.21 -0.54
CA ALA A 32 -4.41 20.63 -0.74
C ALA A 32 -2.94 20.97 -0.51
N GLY A 33 -2.44 21.99 -1.22
CA GLY A 33 -1.06 22.41 -1.16
C GLY A 33 -0.77 23.60 -2.05
N LYS A 34 0.47 24.05 -2.01
CA LYS A 34 0.97 25.17 -2.81
C LYS A 34 2.24 24.81 -3.56
N LEU A 35 2.36 25.38 -4.76
CA LEU A 35 3.59 25.42 -5.52
C LEU A 35 4.27 26.76 -5.29
N VAL A 36 5.51 26.73 -4.80
CA VAL A 36 6.36 27.89 -4.63
C VAL A 36 7.44 27.88 -5.71
N MET A 37 7.44 28.90 -6.55
CA MET A 37 8.49 29.12 -7.54
C MET A 37 9.34 30.33 -7.12
N THR A 38 10.63 30.12 -6.89
CA THR A 38 11.57 31.23 -6.63
C THR A 38 12.33 31.53 -7.92
N VAL A 39 12.30 32.77 -8.38
CA VAL A 39 12.91 33.18 -9.65
C VAL A 39 14.07 34.14 -9.37
N THR A 40 15.25 33.84 -9.89
CA THR A 40 16.46 34.66 -9.69
C THR A 40 16.71 35.62 -10.87
N LYS A 41 16.14 35.33 -12.05
CA LYS A 41 16.17 36.18 -13.24
C LYS A 41 14.85 36.05 -13.98
N SER A 42 14.37 37.13 -14.62
CA SER A 42 13.13 37.10 -15.41
C SER A 42 13.11 35.89 -16.37
N ILE A 43 12.01 35.13 -16.33
CA ILE A 43 11.78 33.97 -17.20
C ILE A 43 10.38 34.06 -17.79
N GLN A 44 10.24 33.61 -19.04
CA GLN A 44 8.93 33.31 -19.62
C GLN A 44 8.69 31.80 -19.56
N LEU A 45 7.50 31.40 -19.09
CA LEU A 45 7.10 30.01 -18.98
C LEU A 45 6.04 29.69 -20.03
N LYS A 46 6.25 28.58 -20.73
CA LYS A 46 5.24 27.96 -21.59
C LYS A 46 4.23 27.18 -20.75
N GLN A 47 4.70 26.54 -19.69
CA GLN A 47 3.87 25.70 -18.82
C GLN A 47 4.44 25.62 -17.41
N LEU A 48 3.55 25.62 -16.42
CA LEU A 48 3.82 25.30 -15.03
C LEU A 48 2.78 24.25 -14.58
N SER A 49 3.22 23.15 -13.98
CA SER A 49 2.31 22.09 -13.53
C SER A 49 2.76 21.42 -12.24
N VAL A 50 1.79 20.91 -11.50
CA VAL A 50 1.96 20.00 -10.36
C VAL A 50 1.11 18.77 -10.61
N ALA A 51 1.68 17.60 -10.38
CA ALA A 51 0.98 16.33 -10.45
C ALA A 51 1.27 15.50 -9.20
N PHE A 52 0.26 14.80 -8.71
CA PHE A 52 0.42 13.71 -7.76
C PHE A 52 0.52 12.40 -8.55
N VAL A 53 1.60 11.66 -8.36
CA VAL A 53 1.93 10.47 -9.16
C VAL A 53 2.15 9.28 -8.23
N GLY A 54 1.38 8.21 -8.41
CA GLY A 54 1.66 6.89 -7.83
C GLY A 54 2.41 6.04 -8.83
N GLN A 55 3.52 5.43 -8.40
CA GLN A 55 4.35 4.56 -9.23
C GLN A 55 4.57 3.23 -8.52
N ALA A 56 4.22 2.13 -9.19
CA ALA A 56 4.64 0.79 -8.79
C ALA A 56 6.05 0.53 -9.28
N THR A 57 6.95 0.09 -8.40
CA THR A 57 8.28 -0.38 -8.76
C THR A 57 8.43 -1.83 -8.35
N THR A 58 8.90 -2.65 -9.28
CA THR A 58 9.32 -4.02 -9.01
C THR A 58 10.81 -4.00 -8.74
N ASP A 59 11.26 -4.58 -7.63
CA ASP A 59 12.70 -4.79 -7.41
C ASP A 59 13.19 -5.93 -8.32
N PRO A 60 13.99 -5.65 -9.37
CA PRO A 60 14.47 -6.70 -10.26
C PRO A 60 15.65 -7.48 -9.67
N THR A 61 16.20 -7.07 -8.52
CA THR A 61 17.40 -7.69 -7.94
C THR A 61 17.11 -9.01 -7.22
N THR A 62 15.86 -9.25 -6.85
CA THR A 62 15.41 -10.51 -6.24
C THR A 62 14.64 -11.36 -7.24
N LEU A 63 15.35 -12.25 -7.94
CA LEU A 63 14.80 -13.21 -8.92
C LEU A 63 13.65 -14.10 -8.40
N ASN A 64 13.45 -14.19 -7.07
CA ASN A 64 12.49 -15.10 -6.45
C ASN A 64 11.33 -14.42 -5.69
N LEU A 65 11.26 -13.10 -5.64
CA LEU A 65 10.16 -12.38 -5.00
C LEU A 65 9.83 -11.14 -5.82
N THR A 66 8.72 -11.17 -6.55
CA THR A 66 8.12 -9.98 -7.17
C THR A 66 7.50 -9.12 -6.08
N SER A 67 8.33 -8.50 -5.24
CA SER A 67 7.83 -7.46 -4.35
C SER A 67 7.51 -6.23 -5.21
N ILE A 68 6.23 -5.86 -5.24
CA ILE A 68 5.77 -4.62 -5.85
C ILE A 68 5.72 -3.59 -4.72
N SER A 69 6.57 -2.58 -4.81
CA SER A 69 6.49 -1.44 -3.89
C SER A 69 5.80 -0.26 -4.58
N TRP A 70 4.88 0.39 -3.86
CA TRP A 70 4.18 1.58 -4.33
C TRP A 70 4.81 2.83 -3.73
N GLU A 71 5.28 3.72 -4.60
CA GLU A 71 5.84 5.01 -4.21
C GLU A 71 4.97 6.15 -4.73
N HIS A 72 4.82 7.20 -3.93
CA HIS A 72 4.00 8.36 -4.28
C HIS A 72 4.87 9.60 -4.33
N PHE A 73 4.63 10.45 -5.32
CA PHE A 73 5.43 11.65 -5.57
C PHE A 73 4.56 12.86 -5.86
N LEU A 74 5.00 14.01 -5.35
CA LEU A 74 4.60 15.32 -5.85
C LEU A 74 5.61 15.73 -6.92
N VAL A 75 5.15 15.82 -8.17
CA VAL A 75 5.97 16.18 -9.31
C VAL A 75 5.62 17.58 -9.74
N SER A 76 6.57 18.51 -9.61
CA SER A 76 6.44 19.89 -10.08
C SER A 76 7.28 20.08 -11.33
N SER A 77 6.71 20.67 -12.38
CA SER A 77 7.47 20.93 -13.59
C SER A 77 7.22 22.31 -14.18
N ALA A 78 8.29 22.92 -14.69
CA ALA A 78 8.25 24.18 -15.41
C ALA A 78 8.96 24.02 -16.75
N ILE A 79 8.32 24.51 -17.81
CA ILE A 79 8.83 24.53 -19.18
C ILE A 79 9.04 25.99 -19.56
N PRO A 80 10.29 26.48 -19.64
CA PRO A 80 10.57 27.82 -20.13
C PRO A 80 10.24 27.95 -21.63
N VAL A 81 10.10 29.17 -22.11
CA VAL A 81 9.99 29.47 -23.55
C VAL A 81 11.39 29.55 -24.17
N GLY A 82 11.62 28.84 -25.29
CA GLY A 82 12.87 28.92 -26.06
C GLY A 82 13.22 27.63 -26.83
N LEU A 83 13.97 27.74 -27.94
CA LEU A 83 14.38 26.60 -28.78
C LEU A 83 15.29 25.58 -28.06
N MET A 84 15.99 26.00 -27.00
CA MET A 84 16.91 25.18 -26.21
C MET A 84 16.47 25.00 -24.75
N SER A 85 15.25 25.42 -24.39
CA SER A 85 14.78 25.35 -23.00
C SER A 85 14.40 23.92 -22.63
N ARG A 86 15.14 23.33 -21.68
CA ARG A 86 14.81 22.01 -21.11
C ARG A 86 13.76 22.14 -20.01
N ARG A 87 12.81 21.20 -19.99
CA ARG A 87 11.87 21.02 -18.87
C ARG A 87 12.68 20.79 -17.59
N LYS A 88 12.36 21.55 -16.53
CA LYS A 88 12.85 21.24 -15.19
C LYS A 88 11.75 20.54 -14.41
N GLU A 89 12.08 19.41 -13.84
CA GLU A 89 11.18 18.59 -13.05
C GLU A 89 11.78 18.36 -11.67
N PHE A 90 10.97 18.55 -10.64
CA PHE A 90 11.32 18.30 -9.25
C PHE A 90 10.34 17.27 -8.71
N ARG A 91 10.89 16.18 -8.19
CA ARG A 91 10.12 15.07 -7.60
C ARG A 91 10.35 15.06 -6.10
N LYS A 92 9.27 15.04 -5.34
CA LYS A 92 9.29 14.95 -3.89
C LYS A 92 8.50 13.74 -3.45
N LYS A 93 9.13 12.81 -2.75
CA LYS A 93 8.46 11.61 -2.24
C LYS A 93 7.42 12.04 -1.20
N ILE A 94 6.24 11.44 -1.29
CA ILE A 94 5.16 11.56 -0.32
C ILE A 94 4.95 10.19 0.31
N GLU A 95 4.89 10.17 1.63
CA GLU A 95 4.51 9.01 2.40
C GLU A 95 2.99 8.97 2.58
N LEU A 96 2.43 7.81 2.26
CA LEU A 96 1.04 7.50 2.50
C LEU A 96 0.97 6.70 3.79
N LYS A 97 0.34 7.26 4.81
CA LYS A 97 0.14 6.57 6.08
C LYS A 97 -1.33 6.31 6.30
N ARG A 98 -1.65 5.06 6.55
CA ARG A 98 -2.98 4.68 6.96
C ARG A 98 -3.13 4.91 8.46
N VAL A 99 -4.09 5.73 8.84
CA VAL A 99 -4.53 5.88 10.22
C VAL A 99 -5.67 4.89 10.41
N GLN A 100 -5.31 3.70 10.88
CA GLN A 100 -6.29 2.67 11.20
C GLN A 100 -6.85 2.95 12.60
N VAL A 101 -8.16 3.10 12.68
CA VAL A 101 -8.87 3.28 13.96
C VAL A 101 -8.88 1.93 14.67
N GLU A 102 -8.57 1.92 15.97
CA GLU A 102 -8.65 0.70 16.77
C GLU A 102 -10.09 0.15 16.71
N PRO A 103 -10.24 -1.17 16.50
CA PRO A 103 -11.55 -1.78 16.52
C PRO A 103 -12.14 -1.63 17.93
N SER A 104 -13.32 -1.01 18.03
CA SER A 104 -13.99 -0.72 19.30
C SER A 104 -14.55 -1.97 20.02
N SER A 105 -14.39 -3.15 19.44
CA SER A 105 -15.04 -4.37 19.90
C SER A 105 -14.04 -5.46 20.28
N ASN A 106 -14.17 -5.95 21.51
CA ASN A 106 -13.49 -7.13 22.02
C ASN A 106 -14.24 -8.44 21.69
N ALA A 107 -15.05 -8.44 20.62
CA ALA A 107 -15.81 -9.62 20.22
C ALA A 107 -14.88 -10.81 19.96
N LEU A 108 -15.26 -11.96 20.51
CA LEU A 108 -14.55 -13.22 20.30
C LEU A 108 -15.07 -13.89 19.03
N SER A 109 -14.15 -14.36 18.20
CA SER A 109 -14.40 -15.25 17.06
C SER A 109 -14.06 -16.69 17.43
N ARG A 110 -14.84 -17.63 16.89
CA ARG A 110 -14.61 -19.07 16.98
C ARG A 110 -14.30 -19.62 15.59
N PHE A 111 -13.18 -20.32 15.47
CA PHE A 111 -12.77 -21.05 14.27
C PHE A 111 -12.65 -22.52 14.64
N GLY A 112 -13.37 -23.40 13.95
CA GLY A 112 -13.39 -24.82 14.28
C GLY A 112 -13.18 -25.71 13.08
N SER A 113 -12.66 -26.90 13.35
CA SER A 113 -12.58 -27.99 12.39
C SER A 113 -12.87 -29.28 13.14
N SER A 114 -13.73 -30.10 12.56
CA SER A 114 -14.15 -31.37 13.13
C SER A 114 -14.02 -32.47 12.10
N ARG A 115 -13.65 -33.67 12.57
CA ARG A 115 -13.77 -34.91 11.83
C ARG A 115 -14.80 -35.78 12.55
N THR A 116 -15.90 -36.07 11.86
CA THR A 116 -17.08 -36.77 12.41
C THR A 116 -16.66 -38.04 13.16
N ASP A 117 -17.19 -38.20 14.37
CA ASP A 117 -16.95 -39.32 15.29
C ASP A 117 -15.48 -39.54 15.71
N GLN A 118 -14.58 -38.60 15.43
CA GLN A 118 -13.16 -38.72 15.76
C GLN A 118 -12.70 -37.60 16.69
N ILE A 119 -12.77 -36.36 16.23
CA ILE A 119 -12.24 -35.21 16.94
C ILE A 119 -12.95 -33.92 16.54
N ASP A 120 -13.25 -33.07 17.51
CA ASP A 120 -13.63 -31.68 17.31
C ASP A 120 -12.57 -30.77 17.93
N CYS A 121 -12.13 -29.78 17.16
CA CYS A 121 -11.14 -28.79 17.56
C CYS A 121 -11.69 -27.40 17.27
N SER A 122 -11.65 -26.50 18.24
CA SER A 122 -11.97 -25.10 18.01
C SER A 122 -11.05 -24.14 18.73
N ILE A 123 -10.77 -23.05 18.05
CA ILE A 123 -9.90 -21.95 18.46
C ILE A 123 -10.78 -20.73 18.68
N HIS A 124 -10.69 -20.16 19.88
CA HIS A 124 -11.38 -18.94 20.29
C HIS A 124 -10.35 -17.83 20.44
N THR A 125 -10.52 -16.75 19.69
CA THR A 125 -9.61 -15.59 19.68
C THR A 125 -10.40 -14.30 19.48
N TYR A 126 -9.78 -13.15 19.64
CA TYR A 126 -10.42 -11.88 19.29
C TYR A 126 -10.65 -11.78 17.79
N LYS A 127 -11.82 -11.28 17.40
CA LYS A 127 -12.18 -11.04 15.99
C LYS A 127 -11.26 -10.04 15.32
N CYS A 128 -10.77 -9.08 16.10
CA CYS A 128 -9.85 -8.06 15.64
C CYS A 128 -8.68 -7.98 16.62
N VAL A 129 -7.48 -7.73 16.09
CA VAL A 129 -6.24 -7.61 16.85
C VAL A 129 -5.76 -6.18 16.70
N GLY A 130 -5.38 -5.55 17.81
CA GLY A 130 -4.84 -4.19 17.80
C GLY A 130 -3.48 -4.12 17.10
N LEU A 131 -3.13 -2.98 16.51
CA LEU A 131 -1.87 -2.78 15.77
C LEU A 131 -0.61 -2.91 16.65
N GLN A 132 -0.73 -2.64 17.95
CA GLN A 132 0.38 -2.75 18.91
C GLN A 132 0.28 -4.02 19.77
N GLN A 133 -0.59 -4.95 19.37
CA GLN A 133 -0.81 -6.16 20.13
C GLN A 133 0.21 -7.23 19.72
N ASP A 134 1.34 -7.24 20.41
CA ASP A 134 2.40 -8.24 20.19
C ASP A 134 1.99 -9.67 20.60
N ARG A 135 0.91 -9.79 21.40
CA ARG A 135 0.44 -11.06 21.94
C ARG A 135 -1.04 -11.28 21.66
N LEU A 136 -1.34 -12.30 20.86
CA LEU A 136 -2.70 -12.76 20.64
C LEU A 136 -3.11 -13.76 21.74
N LYS A 137 -4.17 -13.47 22.47
CA LYS A 137 -4.74 -14.43 23.44
C LYS A 137 -5.64 -15.40 22.69
N VAL A 138 -5.28 -16.68 22.75
CA VAL A 138 -6.00 -17.76 22.08
C VAL A 138 -6.41 -18.82 23.10
N LYS A 139 -7.64 -19.31 23.02
CA LYS A 139 -8.10 -20.49 23.75
C LYS A 139 -8.38 -21.60 22.76
N LEU A 140 -7.78 -22.75 22.99
CA LEU A 140 -7.98 -23.95 22.19
C LEU A 140 -8.87 -24.92 22.98
N TYR A 141 -9.93 -25.39 22.34
CA TYR A 141 -10.82 -26.42 22.84
C TYR A 141 -10.70 -27.64 21.93
N MET A 142 -10.50 -28.80 22.55
CA MET A 142 -10.41 -30.06 21.83
C MET A 142 -11.25 -31.12 22.52
N HIS A 143 -11.97 -31.88 21.72
CA HIS A 143 -12.77 -32.99 22.17
C HIS A 143 -12.51 -34.19 21.28
N ALA A 144 -11.84 -35.21 21.81
CA ALA A 144 -11.64 -36.48 21.11
C ALA A 144 -12.80 -37.42 21.46
N TYR A 145 -13.47 -37.96 20.44
CA TYR A 145 -14.60 -38.89 20.60
C TYR A 145 -14.17 -40.36 20.57
N SER A 146 -12.93 -40.63 20.14
CA SER A 146 -12.37 -41.98 20.09
C SER A 146 -10.93 -41.97 20.62
N SER A 147 -10.63 -42.96 21.49
CA SER A 147 -9.31 -43.18 22.08
C SER A 147 -8.25 -43.67 21.08
N GLN A 148 -8.68 -44.03 19.87
CA GLN A 148 -7.80 -44.47 18.78
C GLN A 148 -7.02 -43.32 18.15
N TYR A 149 -7.54 -42.09 18.23
CA TYR A 149 -6.90 -40.91 17.65
C TYR A 149 -6.16 -40.13 18.73
N ARG A 150 -4.83 -40.05 18.60
CA ARG A 150 -3.98 -39.25 19.46
C ARG A 150 -3.50 -38.03 18.69
N VAL A 151 -3.73 -36.84 19.23
CA VAL A 151 -3.20 -35.61 18.64
C VAL A 151 -1.72 -35.53 18.98
N LYS A 152 -0.88 -35.49 17.94
CA LYS A 152 0.58 -35.38 18.09
C LYS A 152 1.02 -33.93 18.31
N GLU A 153 0.45 -33.00 17.55
CA GLU A 153 0.84 -31.60 17.53
C GLU A 153 -0.31 -30.73 17.02
N ILE A 154 -0.33 -29.46 17.44
CA ILE A 154 -1.29 -28.45 16.99
C ILE A 154 -0.51 -27.20 16.64
N LEU A 155 -0.66 -26.76 15.39
CA LEU A 155 0.03 -25.60 14.86
C LEU A 155 -0.97 -24.45 14.72
N VAL A 156 -0.63 -23.30 15.28
CA VAL A 156 -1.36 -22.05 15.10
C VAL A 156 -0.44 -21.08 14.38
N GLY A 157 -0.84 -20.66 13.18
CA GLY A 157 -0.06 -19.75 12.34
C GLY A 157 -0.87 -18.53 11.93
N ALA A 158 -0.19 -17.41 11.75
CA ALA A 158 -0.74 -16.24 11.06
C ALA A 158 -0.40 -16.34 9.58
N VAL A 159 -1.39 -16.21 8.70
CA VAL A 159 -1.20 -16.20 7.24
C VAL A 159 -1.48 -14.80 6.73
N GLN A 160 -0.47 -14.17 6.14
CA GLN A 160 -0.64 -12.94 5.37
C GLN A 160 -0.92 -13.32 3.91
N THR A 161 -2.04 -12.85 3.37
CA THR A 161 -2.40 -13.07 1.97
C THR A 161 -2.44 -11.73 1.25
N GLU A 162 -1.64 -11.62 0.19
CA GLU A 162 -1.61 -10.45 -0.68
C GLU A 162 -2.28 -10.81 -2.00
N TRP A 163 -3.31 -10.05 -2.37
CA TRP A 163 -4.02 -10.23 -3.63
C TRP A 163 -3.60 -9.11 -4.58
N VAL A 164 -3.10 -9.47 -5.75
CA VAL A 164 -2.83 -8.54 -6.85
C VAL A 164 -3.86 -8.82 -7.93
N ASP A 165 -4.84 -7.94 -8.05
CA ASP A 165 -5.80 -8.03 -9.15
C ASP A 165 -5.21 -7.36 -10.39
N ILE A 166 -5.06 -8.13 -11.46
CA ILE A 166 -4.52 -7.64 -12.74
C ILE A 166 -5.63 -7.77 -13.76
N GLU A 167 -6.38 -6.69 -13.97
CA GLU A 167 -7.29 -6.58 -15.10
C GLU A 167 -6.47 -6.50 -16.40
N MET A 168 -6.25 -7.65 -17.03
CA MET A 168 -5.67 -7.70 -18.38
C MET A 168 -6.78 -7.46 -19.39
N SER A 169 -6.76 -6.30 -20.04
CA SER A 169 -7.61 -6.09 -21.21
C SER A 169 -7.20 -7.08 -22.31
N SER A 170 -8.17 -7.76 -22.92
CA SER A 170 -7.95 -8.78 -23.96
C SER A 170 -7.14 -8.27 -25.18
N HIS A 171 -7.09 -6.95 -25.35
CA HIS A 171 -6.30 -6.28 -26.40
C HIS A 171 -4.78 -6.41 -26.23
N ASP A 172 -4.27 -6.62 -24.99
CA ASP A 172 -2.84 -6.69 -24.71
C ASP A 172 -2.22 -8.08 -24.92
N LEU A 173 -3.04 -9.14 -24.86
CA LEU A 173 -2.61 -10.52 -25.11
C LEU A 173 -2.21 -10.75 -26.57
N HIS A 174 -2.87 -10.08 -27.53
CA HIS A 174 -2.57 -10.23 -28.96
C HIS A 174 -1.27 -9.54 -29.41
N LYS A 175 -0.75 -8.58 -28.64
CA LYS A 175 0.54 -7.93 -28.95
C LYS A 175 1.75 -8.70 -28.42
N ARG A 176 1.60 -9.54 -27.39
CA ARG A 176 2.70 -10.31 -26.80
C ARG A 176 2.97 -11.66 -27.47
N GLY A 177 2.03 -12.19 -28.26
CA GLY A 177 2.21 -13.44 -29.02
C GLY A 177 3.20 -13.42 -30.19
N LYS A 178 3.98 -12.34 -30.38
CA LYS A 178 4.98 -12.22 -31.48
C LYS A 178 6.44 -12.11 -31.01
N ARG A 179 6.73 -12.24 -29.71
CA ARG A 179 8.09 -12.10 -29.18
C ARG A 179 8.47 -13.19 -28.19
N PHE A 180 8.14 -14.44 -28.47
CA PHE A 180 8.87 -15.59 -27.95
C PHE A 180 8.79 -16.69 -29.02
N VAL A 181 9.82 -16.72 -29.87
CA VAL A 181 10.25 -17.95 -30.57
C VAL A 181 11.41 -18.49 -29.74
#